data_AF-A0A1Y0BAP3-F1
#
_entry.id   AF-A0A1Y0BAP3-F1
#
_cell.length_a   1.000
_cell.length_b   1.000
_cell.length_c   1.000
_cell.angle_alpha   90.00
_cell.angle_beta   90.00
_cell.angle_gamma   90.00
#
_symmetry.space_group_name_H-M   'P 1'
#
loop_
_entity.id
_entity.type
_entity.pdbx_description
1 polymer ?
#
loop_
_entity_poly.entity_id
_entity_poly.type
_entity_poly.pdbx_seq_one_letter_code
_entity_poly.pdbx_strand_id
1 'polypeptide(L)'
;MDRGINNASDKSGGRSDDGLNNASEKSRGRSDAGLQRAREANLRRADDDLRNHPRLPGVLHTNANDLRAGYQAALLTNPDLSFGNYVAASRLGQNLGSRHPNITRDAILSGLASGRSMGRTLQDLGLSERDSKDARRFVDDEIKKAKKNR
;
A
#
# COMPACT_ATOMS: atom_id res chain seq x y z
N MET A 1 -11.14 18.11 -59.13
CA MET A 1 -9.71 18.26 -58.80
C MET A 1 -9.60 19.03 -57.50
N ASP A 2 -8.80 18.52 -56.56
CA ASP A 2 -7.96 19.23 -55.56
C ASP A 2 -7.85 20.76 -55.76
N ARG A 3 -7.79 21.64 -54.76
CA ARG A 3 -7.13 21.60 -53.44
C ARG A 3 -7.49 22.89 -52.69
N GLY A 4 -7.50 22.93 -51.36
CA GLY A 4 -7.40 24.24 -50.67
C GLY A 4 -8.01 24.37 -49.28
N ILE A 5 -7.54 23.55 -48.35
CA ILE A 5 -7.67 23.79 -46.91
C ILE A 5 -6.88 25.06 -46.57
N ASN A 6 -7.46 26.02 -45.84
CA ASN A 6 -6.86 26.66 -44.65
C ASN A 6 -7.61 27.93 -44.16
N ASN A 7 -7.90 27.91 -42.85
CA ASN A 7 -7.64 28.98 -41.88
C ASN A 7 -8.73 30.02 -41.56
N ALA A 8 -9.47 29.77 -40.46
CA ALA A 8 -9.76 30.68 -39.34
C ALA A 8 -10.70 29.93 -38.37
N SER A 9 -10.18 29.33 -37.29
CA SER A 9 -10.30 29.86 -35.92
C SER A 9 -11.74 30.23 -35.54
N ASP A 10 -12.46 29.36 -34.83
CA ASP A 10 -13.22 29.75 -33.63
C ASP A 10 -13.84 28.52 -32.92
N LYS A 11 -13.53 28.48 -31.63
CA LYS A 11 -14.16 27.84 -30.48
C LYS A 11 -15.47 27.05 -30.70
N SER A 12 -15.55 25.96 -29.92
CA SER A 12 -16.76 25.24 -29.47
C SER A 12 -17.04 23.97 -30.26
N GLY A 13 -16.61 22.84 -29.69
CA GLY A 13 -16.90 21.51 -30.20
C GLY A 13 -16.90 20.50 -29.05
N GLY A 14 -17.88 20.62 -28.16
CA GLY A 14 -18.36 19.53 -27.32
C GLY A 14 -17.37 18.97 -26.31
N ARG A 15 -17.26 19.63 -25.15
CA ARG A 15 -17.15 18.85 -23.91
C ARG A 15 -18.45 18.06 -23.83
N SER A 16 -18.43 16.79 -24.21
CA SER A 16 -19.57 15.91 -23.96
C SER A 16 -19.75 15.82 -22.46
N ASP A 17 -20.79 16.51 -22.00
CA ASP A 17 -21.33 16.59 -20.65
C ASP A 17 -22.00 15.24 -20.23
N ASP A 18 -21.51 14.12 -20.76
CA ASP A 18 -22.02 12.75 -20.54
C ASP A 18 -21.20 11.96 -19.51
N GLY A 19 -20.21 12.59 -18.87
CA GLY A 19 -19.37 11.94 -17.84
C GLY A 19 -19.79 12.22 -16.40
N LEU A 20 -20.69 13.16 -16.16
CA LEU A 20 -20.92 13.75 -14.84
C LEU A 20 -22.01 13.06 -14.00
N ASN A 21 -22.78 12.14 -14.58
CA ASN A 21 -23.89 11.47 -13.89
C ASN A 21 -23.57 10.08 -13.29
N ASN A 22 -22.31 9.63 -13.32
CA ASN A 22 -21.88 8.41 -12.60
C ASN A 22 -20.85 8.71 -11.49
N ALA A 23 -20.63 10.00 -11.19
CA ALA A 23 -19.71 10.43 -10.14
C ALA A 23 -20.39 10.56 -8.76
N SER A 24 -21.70 10.37 -8.71
CA SER A 24 -22.49 10.53 -7.49
C SER A 24 -22.97 9.16 -7.03
N GLU A 25 -22.71 8.86 -5.76
CA GLU A 25 -23.34 7.80 -4.98
C GLU A 25 -22.57 6.46 -4.83
N LYS A 26 -21.63 6.50 -3.88
CA LYS A 26 -21.47 5.48 -2.81
C LYS A 26 -20.68 4.21 -3.08
N SER A 27 -20.15 3.94 -4.26
CA SER A 27 -19.34 2.74 -4.43
C SER A 27 -17.86 2.99 -4.21
N ARG A 28 -17.23 2.11 -3.43
CA ARG A 28 -15.78 1.83 -3.41
C ARG A 28 -15.33 1.31 -4.79
N GLY A 29 -15.63 2.07 -5.85
CA GLY A 29 -15.68 1.70 -7.25
C GLY A 29 -14.35 1.92 -7.96
N ARG A 30 -13.37 1.11 -7.61
CA ARG A 30 -12.25 0.90 -8.52
C ARG A 30 -12.69 -0.14 -9.53
N SER A 31 -12.69 0.20 -10.81
CA SER A 31 -12.76 -0.80 -11.87
C SER A 31 -11.65 -1.83 -11.65
N ASP A 32 -11.84 -3.07 -12.11
CA ASP A 32 -10.83 -4.12 -11.96
C ASP A 32 -9.45 -3.66 -12.51
N ALA A 33 -9.49 -2.93 -13.63
CA ALA A 33 -8.33 -2.23 -14.21
C ALA A 33 -7.69 -1.18 -13.27
N GLY A 34 -8.49 -0.46 -12.48
CA GLY A 34 -7.99 0.49 -11.48
C GLY A 34 -7.31 -0.20 -10.29
N LEU A 35 -7.87 -1.33 -9.83
CA LEU A 35 -7.25 -2.17 -8.79
C LEU A 35 -5.94 -2.79 -9.29
N GLN A 36 -5.93 -3.29 -10.52
CA GLN A 36 -4.74 -3.83 -11.15
C GLN A 36 -3.63 -2.79 -11.27
N ARG A 37 -3.95 -1.58 -11.77
CA ARG A 37 -3.00 -0.47 -11.85
C ARG A 37 -2.44 -0.07 -10.47
N ALA A 38 -3.28 -0.08 -9.43
CA ALA A 38 -2.84 0.20 -8.06
C ALA A 38 -1.85 -0.86 -7.56
N ARG A 39 -2.15 -2.15 -7.78
CA ARG A 39 -1.24 -3.26 -7.44
C ARG A 39 0.10 -3.14 -8.16
N GLU A 40 0.09 -2.87 -9.47
CA GLU A 40 1.32 -2.71 -10.27
C GLU A 40 2.15 -1.50 -9.81
N ALA A 41 1.51 -0.37 -9.53
CA ALA A 41 2.19 0.81 -9.01
C ALA A 41 2.81 0.54 -7.63
N ASN A 42 2.10 -0.19 -6.77
CA ASN A 42 2.58 -0.61 -5.46
C ASN A 42 3.77 -1.58 -5.56
N LEU A 43 3.73 -2.55 -6.48
CA LEU A 43 4.86 -3.46 -6.75
C LEU A 43 6.09 -2.70 -7.25
N ARG A 44 5.91 -1.78 -8.21
CA ARG A 44 7.02 -0.94 -8.70
C ARG A 44 7.66 -0.11 -7.60
N ARG A 45 6.85 0.46 -6.71
CA ARG A 45 7.36 1.19 -5.54
C ARG A 45 8.13 0.27 -4.60
N ALA A 46 7.63 -0.94 -4.34
CA ALA A 46 8.36 -1.92 -3.53
C ALA A 46 9.70 -2.30 -4.14
N ASP A 47 9.75 -2.54 -5.45
CA ASP A 47 10.98 -2.83 -6.19
C ASP A 47 11.98 -1.67 -6.12
N ASP A 48 11.52 -0.42 -6.28
CA ASP A 48 12.36 0.76 -6.12
C ASP A 48 12.88 0.91 -4.69
N ASP A 49 12.02 0.74 -3.68
CA ASP A 49 12.38 0.82 -2.25
C ASP A 49 13.42 -0.26 -1.90
N LEU A 50 13.25 -1.50 -2.37
CA LEU A 50 14.19 -2.60 -2.19
C LEU A 50 15.54 -2.33 -2.86
N ARG A 51 15.53 -1.81 -4.08
CA ARG A 51 16.75 -1.44 -4.83
C ARG A 51 17.50 -0.30 -4.15
N ASN A 52 16.77 0.68 -3.64
CA ASN A 52 17.30 1.88 -3.00
C ASN A 52 17.72 1.65 -1.53
N HIS A 53 17.21 0.59 -0.91
CA HIS A 53 17.42 0.26 0.49
C HIS A 53 17.70 -1.25 0.68
N PRO A 54 18.89 -1.73 0.28
CA PRO A 54 19.23 -3.17 0.30
C PRO A 54 19.27 -3.77 1.72
N ARG A 55 19.34 -2.94 2.77
CA ARG A 55 19.29 -3.37 4.17
C ARG A 55 17.88 -3.61 4.70
N LEU A 56 16.84 -3.18 3.98
CA LEU A 56 15.46 -3.28 4.42
C LEU A 56 14.98 -4.72 4.65
N PRO A 57 15.29 -5.71 3.78
CA PRO A 57 14.97 -7.12 4.05
C PRO A 57 15.66 -7.66 5.30
N GLY A 58 16.85 -7.13 5.61
CA GLY A 58 17.62 -7.49 6.79
C GLY A 58 16.89 -7.21 8.11
N VAL A 59 15.99 -6.22 8.16
CA VAL A 59 15.17 -5.93 9.37
C VAL A 59 14.23 -7.10 9.70
N LEU A 60 13.82 -7.88 8.70
CA LEU A 60 12.91 -9.01 8.82
C LEU A 60 13.63 -10.37 8.81
N HIS A 61 14.97 -10.35 8.80
CA HIS A 61 15.81 -11.54 8.58
C HIS A 61 15.37 -12.34 7.33
N THR A 62 14.98 -11.63 6.27
CA THR A 62 14.55 -12.21 5.00
C THR A 62 15.36 -11.64 3.83
N ASN A 63 15.12 -12.14 2.62
CA ASN A 63 15.73 -11.63 1.41
C ASN A 63 14.72 -10.78 0.59
N ALA A 64 15.21 -10.01 -0.37
CA ALA A 64 14.38 -9.13 -1.19
C ALA A 64 13.32 -9.89 -2.02
N ASN A 65 13.64 -11.09 -2.49
CA ASN A 65 12.73 -11.90 -3.31
C ASN A 65 11.55 -12.42 -2.48
N ASP A 66 11.81 -12.97 -1.29
CA ASP A 66 10.77 -13.42 -0.35
C ASP A 66 9.88 -12.26 0.09
N LEU A 67 10.48 -11.09 0.37
CA LEU A 67 9.71 -9.92 0.76
C LEU A 67 8.80 -9.43 -0.37
N ARG A 68 9.27 -9.45 -1.61
CA ARG A 68 8.51 -9.12 -2.82
C ARG A 68 7.38 -10.11 -3.07
N ALA A 69 7.66 -11.41 -2.99
CA ALA A 69 6.67 -12.46 -3.20
C ALA A 69 5.54 -12.39 -2.15
N GLY A 70 5.90 -12.23 -0.87
CA GLY A 70 4.91 -12.09 0.19
C GLY A 70 4.07 -10.81 0.07
N TYR A 71 4.67 -9.70 -0.37
CA TYR A 71 3.94 -8.47 -0.64
C TYR A 71 2.97 -8.60 -1.82
N GLN A 72 3.38 -9.26 -2.90
CA GLN A 72 2.51 -9.56 -4.04
C GLN A 72 1.28 -10.36 -3.62
N ALA A 73 1.45 -11.36 -2.75
CA ALA A 73 0.32 -12.11 -2.20
C ALA A 73 -0.61 -11.22 -1.36
N ALA A 74 -0.05 -10.33 -0.53
CA ALA A 74 -0.84 -9.43 0.31
C ALA A 74 -1.65 -8.41 -0.51
N LEU A 75 -1.14 -7.97 -1.68
CA LEU A 75 -1.84 -7.08 -2.60
C LEU A 75 -3.08 -7.69 -3.27
N LEU A 76 -3.20 -9.03 -3.28
CA LEU A 76 -4.42 -9.69 -3.76
C LEU A 76 -5.60 -9.38 -2.84
N THR A 77 -5.37 -9.44 -1.53
CA THR A 77 -6.36 -9.16 -0.49
C THR A 77 -6.52 -7.66 -0.22
N ASN A 78 -5.42 -6.91 -0.24
CA ASN A 78 -5.43 -5.47 0.02
C ASN A 78 -4.64 -4.72 -1.06
N PRO A 79 -5.29 -4.29 -2.16
CA PRO A 79 -4.62 -3.59 -3.26
C PRO A 79 -4.11 -2.18 -2.89
N ASP A 80 -4.56 -1.63 -1.76
CA ASP A 80 -4.10 -0.36 -1.18
C ASP A 80 -2.94 -0.49 -0.20
N LEU A 81 -2.55 -1.72 0.11
CA LEU A 81 -1.45 -1.96 1.04
C LEU A 81 -0.18 -1.35 0.48
N SER A 82 0.46 -0.49 1.27
CA SER A 82 1.77 0.05 0.94
C SER A 82 2.86 -0.93 1.38
N PHE A 83 4.00 -0.88 0.69
CA PHE A 83 5.14 -1.74 1.02
C PHE A 83 5.65 -1.49 2.45
N GLY A 84 5.69 -0.23 2.88
CA GLY A 84 6.05 0.14 4.25
C GLY A 84 5.10 -0.46 5.30
N ASN A 85 3.78 -0.45 5.04
CA ASN A 85 2.80 -1.07 5.95
C ASN A 85 2.95 -2.59 5.99
N TYR A 86 3.28 -3.23 4.87
CA TYR A 86 3.54 -4.67 4.83
C TYR A 86 4.80 -5.06 5.62
N VAL A 87 5.89 -4.31 5.45
CA VAL A 87 7.14 -4.51 6.20
C VAL A 87 6.90 -4.29 7.69
N ALA A 88 6.17 -3.23 8.05
CA ALA A 88 5.81 -2.93 9.42
C ALA A 88 4.94 -4.04 10.05
N ALA A 89 3.91 -4.51 9.36
CA ALA A 89 3.06 -5.61 9.81
C ALA A 89 3.85 -6.91 10.04
N SER A 90 4.78 -7.22 9.12
CA SER A 90 5.65 -8.39 9.23
C SER A 90 6.58 -8.28 10.44
N ARG A 91 7.19 -7.12 10.66
CA ARG A 91 8.09 -6.89 11.80
C ARG A 91 7.35 -6.90 13.13
N LEU A 92 6.17 -6.28 13.18
CA LEU A 92 5.29 -6.29 14.36
C LEU A 92 4.89 -7.71 14.74
N GLY A 93 4.50 -8.54 13.75
CA GLY A 93 4.17 -9.94 14.01
C GLY A 93 5.34 -10.75 14.56
N GLN A 94 6.56 -10.53 14.07
CA GLN A 94 7.77 -11.20 14.60
C GLN A 94 8.14 -10.71 16.01
N ASN A 95 8.07 -9.39 16.25
CA ASN A 95 8.49 -8.80 17.52
C ASN A 95 7.50 -9.08 18.65
N LEU A 96 6.20 -9.01 18.35
CA LEU A 96 5.14 -9.13 19.33
C LEU A 96 4.59 -10.54 19.44
N GLY A 97 4.72 -11.38 18.41
CA GLY A 97 4.14 -12.73 18.37
C GLY A 97 4.55 -13.61 19.54
N SER A 98 5.78 -13.44 20.07
CA SER A 98 6.26 -14.19 21.24
C SER A 98 5.54 -13.83 22.54
N ARG A 99 5.03 -12.59 22.67
CA ARG A 99 4.32 -12.10 23.87
C ARG A 99 2.82 -12.05 23.68
N HIS A 100 2.38 -11.86 22.43
CA HIS A 100 1.00 -11.75 22.00
C HIS A 100 0.79 -12.67 20.78
N PRO A 101 0.47 -13.96 20.98
CA PRO A 101 0.34 -14.93 19.89
C PRO A 101 -0.76 -14.58 18.89
N ASN A 102 -1.74 -13.75 19.30
CA ASN A 102 -2.82 -13.26 18.45
C ASN A 102 -2.34 -12.19 17.45
N ILE A 103 -1.17 -11.59 17.67
CA ILE A 103 -0.62 -10.51 16.85
C ILE A 103 0.29 -11.12 15.80
N THR A 104 -0.34 -11.68 14.78
CA THR A 104 0.34 -12.26 13.63
C THR A 104 0.34 -11.28 12.46
N ARG A 105 1.27 -11.47 11.52
CA ARG A 105 1.29 -10.70 10.26
C ARG A 105 -0.07 -10.74 9.58
N ASP A 106 -0.66 -11.92 9.46
CA ASP A 106 -1.95 -12.13 8.79
C ASP A 106 -3.12 -11.44 9.51
N ALA A 107 -3.15 -11.48 10.85
CA ALA A 107 -4.16 -10.74 11.63
C ALA A 107 -4.04 -9.22 11.42
N ILE A 108 -2.81 -8.71 11.38
CA ILE A 108 -2.52 -7.31 11.14
C ILE A 108 -2.95 -6.90 9.71
N LEU A 109 -2.60 -7.71 8.70
CA LEU A 109 -2.95 -7.46 7.31
C LEU A 109 -4.47 -7.50 7.09
N SER A 110 -5.17 -8.41 7.77
CA SER A 110 -6.64 -8.48 7.73
C SER A 110 -7.30 -7.21 8.29
N GLY A 111 -6.79 -6.68 9.41
CA GLY A 111 -7.27 -5.41 9.95
C GLY A 111 -7.02 -4.23 9.01
N LEU A 112 -5.85 -4.18 8.37
CA LEU A 112 -5.55 -3.18 7.34
C LEU A 112 -6.45 -3.31 6.11
N ALA A 113 -6.75 -4.53 5.65
CA ALA A 113 -7.66 -4.78 4.53
C ALA A 113 -9.09 -4.32 4.85
N SER A 114 -9.47 -4.36 6.12
CA SER A 114 -10.75 -3.81 6.61
C SER A 114 -10.79 -2.28 6.65
N GLY A 115 -9.71 -1.61 6.24
CA GLY A 115 -9.58 -0.14 6.25
C GLY A 115 -9.21 0.44 7.62
N ARG A 116 -8.83 -0.40 8.60
CA ARG A 116 -8.38 0.08 9.92
C ARG A 116 -6.94 0.56 9.85
N SER A 117 -6.59 1.48 10.75
CA SER A 117 -5.20 1.88 10.93
C SER A 117 -4.42 0.81 11.68
N MET A 118 -3.10 0.76 11.47
CA MET A 118 -2.19 -0.18 12.15
C MET A 118 -2.40 -0.20 13.67
N GLY A 119 -2.48 0.99 14.30
CA GLY A 119 -2.67 1.10 15.74
C GLY A 119 -4.03 0.60 16.21
N ARG A 120 -5.10 0.84 15.44
CA ARG A 120 -6.43 0.33 15.79
C ARG A 120 -6.50 -1.19 15.64
N THR A 121 -5.91 -1.73 14.59
CA THR A 121 -5.80 -3.19 14.40
C THR A 121 -5.07 -3.84 15.57
N LEU A 122 -3.95 -3.26 16.01
CA LEU A 122 -3.19 -3.78 17.17
C LEU A 122 -4.01 -3.75 18.47
N GLN A 123 -4.80 -2.70 18.69
CA GLN A 123 -5.71 -2.61 19.84
C GLN A 123 -6.81 -3.67 19.80
N ASP A 124 -7.43 -3.87 18.64
CA ASP A 124 -8.44 -4.93 18.45
C ASP A 124 -7.87 -6.34 18.70
N LEU A 125 -6.57 -6.53 18.46
CA LEU A 125 -5.85 -7.78 18.73
C LEU A 125 -5.40 -7.93 20.19
N GLY A 126 -5.70 -6.96 21.05
CA GLY A 126 -5.50 -7.04 22.51
C GLY A 126 -4.28 -6.28 23.04
N LEU A 127 -3.62 -5.43 22.25
CA LEU A 127 -2.64 -4.48 22.80
C LEU A 127 -3.34 -3.28 23.42
N SER A 128 -2.72 -2.72 24.46
CA SER A 128 -3.09 -1.38 24.91
C SER A 128 -2.81 -0.35 23.81
N GLU A 129 -3.49 0.79 23.84
CA GLU A 129 -3.22 1.90 22.92
C GLU A 129 -1.75 2.35 22.99
N ARG A 130 -1.21 2.43 24.21
CA ARG A 130 0.17 2.84 24.47
C ARG A 130 1.15 1.86 23.85
N ASP A 131 1.01 0.56 24.14
CA ASP A 131 1.90 -0.46 23.60
C ASP A 131 1.78 -0.56 22.08
N SER A 132 0.57 -0.39 21.52
CA SER A 132 0.36 -0.35 20.07
C SER A 132 1.13 0.80 19.42
N LYS A 133 1.13 1.98 20.07
CA LYS A 133 1.82 3.17 19.59
C LYS A 133 3.33 3.02 19.70
N ASP A 134 3.82 2.51 20.82
CA ASP A 134 5.24 2.27 21.06
C ASP A 134 5.79 1.20 20.12
N ALA A 135 5.09 0.07 19.94
CA ALA A 135 5.48 -0.97 19.00
C ALA A 135 5.51 -0.46 17.56
N ARG A 136 4.49 0.31 17.13
CA ARG A 136 4.48 0.92 15.80
C ARG A 136 5.64 1.90 15.62
N ARG A 137 5.91 2.75 16.61
CA ARG A 137 7.01 3.72 16.56
C ARG A 137 8.36 3.03 16.47
N PHE A 138 8.58 2.01 17.30
CA PHE A 138 9.81 1.22 17.29
C PHE A 138 10.07 0.64 15.89
N VAL A 139 9.08 0.01 15.28
CA VAL A 139 9.19 -0.58 13.95
C VAL A 139 9.40 0.48 12.86
N ASP A 140 8.70 1.61 12.93
CA ASP A 140 8.87 2.73 11.99
C ASP A 140 10.31 3.29 12.06
N ASP A 141 10.84 3.46 13.27
CA ASP A 141 12.21 3.90 13.51
C ASP A 141 13.23 2.87 12.98
N GLU A 142 13.01 1.56 13.14
CA GLU A 142 13.86 0.52 12.56
C GLU A 142 13.87 0.58 11.02
N ILE A 143 12.69 0.65 10.40
CA ILE A 143 12.54 0.75 8.94
C ILE A 143 13.22 2.02 8.43
N LYS A 144 13.01 3.15 9.11
CA LYS A 144 13.61 4.44 8.75
C LYS A 144 15.13 4.40 8.85
N LYS A 145 15.69 3.77 9.89
CA LYS A 145 17.13 3.56 10.02
C LYS A 145 17.68 2.68 8.91
N ALA A 146 17.01 1.58 8.57
CA ALA A 146 17.40 0.72 7.46
C ALA A 146 17.37 1.45 6.12
N LYS A 147 16.45 2.41 5.93
CA LYS A 147 16.41 3.28 4.76
C LYS A 147 17.50 4.36 4.74
N LYS A 148 17.87 4.90 5.90
CA LYS A 148 18.83 6.01 6.04
C LYS A 148 20.30 5.56 5.90
N ASN A 149 20.66 4.37 6.37
CA ASN A 149 22.02 3.83 6.27
C ASN A 149 22.32 3.27 4.85
N ARG A 150 22.20 4.12 3.83
CA ARG A 150 22.63 3.83 2.46
C ARG A 150 24.14 3.63 2.38
#